data_AF-A0A925BKU8-F1
#
_entry.id   AF-A0A925BKU8-F1
#
_cell.length_a   1.000
_cell.length_b   1.000
_cell.length_c   1.000
_cell.angle_alpha   90.00
_cell.angle_beta   90.00
_cell.angle_gamma   90.00
#
_symmetry.space_group_name_H-M   'P 1'
#
loop_
_entity.id
_entity.type
_entity.pdbx_description
1 polymer ?
#
loop_
_entity_poly.entity_id
_entity_poly.type
_entity_poly.pdbx_seq_one_letter_code
_entity_poly.pdbx_strand_id
1 'polypeptide(L)'
;MTDSALTTQTISRFWRRHVWVRPLIVLAVLAVVGWWLRAKVEESLRTNLQSVLQTTLEAEREAVRNWVRMQQNIAASAVEDEEIKATIRSLLAEAKPNATSPELINLPQSAELRRKLEPLLAAHKYNGFVILEGGGRIAAAYHNELVGKVLTEKEMRFIRERVFCTQPMMLPPIKSKIEMPDRHGVARAGVPIMYAAAPIRSETGEIVAAFGFRIQPEVEFTEILKIARIGTTGETYAFDRNGVMLSNSRFDKQLRKIKLLKEGEDSTLNISLRDPGVDLTAGSKPILPPDKQPLTYMATEAAAEAQTLSAERVQVDIDGHRDYRGVPVVGAWQWLDDEGFGIATKVDISEANQTLDFIGRAFWGLYALL
;
A
#
# COMPACT_ATOMS: atom_id res chain seq x y z
N MET A 1 68.18 2.88 41.37
CA MET A 1 66.93 2.36 41.99
C MET A 1 66.51 3.27 43.15
N THR A 2 66.08 4.52 42.89
CA THR A 2 65.62 5.46 43.95
C THR A 2 64.87 6.64 43.32
N ASP A 3 63.79 6.40 42.57
CA ASP A 3 62.94 7.51 42.07
C ASP A 3 61.44 7.18 42.00
N SER A 4 61.05 5.91 42.19
CA SER A 4 59.64 5.48 42.16
C SER A 4 58.89 5.63 43.49
N ALA A 5 59.59 5.95 44.59
CA ALA A 5 59.01 5.99 45.93
C ALA A 5 58.46 7.38 46.34
N LEU A 6 58.93 8.47 45.71
CA LEU A 6 58.52 9.82 46.07
C LEU A 6 57.20 10.25 45.39
N THR A 7 56.86 9.67 44.23
CA THR A 7 55.61 9.98 43.51
C THR A 7 54.39 9.32 44.14
N THR A 8 54.53 8.16 44.78
CA THR A 8 53.40 7.44 45.41
C THR A 8 52.97 8.08 46.74
N GLN A 9 53.89 8.67 47.49
CA GLN A 9 53.57 9.30 48.78
C GLN A 9 52.77 10.60 48.64
N THR A 10 53.07 11.44 47.64
CA THR A 10 52.38 12.72 47.41
C THR A 10 50.93 12.54 46.94
N ILE A 11 50.68 11.53 46.09
CA ILE A 11 49.34 11.16 45.64
C ILE A 11 48.48 10.69 46.83
N SER A 12 49.05 9.87 47.74
CA SER A 12 48.33 9.36 48.91
C SER A 12 47.90 10.46 49.91
N ARG A 13 48.70 11.54 50.02
CA ARG A 13 48.45 12.67 50.94
C ARG A 13 47.41 13.64 50.39
N PHE A 14 47.38 13.86 49.06
CA PHE A 14 46.35 14.66 48.38
C PHE A 14 44.96 14.00 48.49
N TRP A 15 44.89 12.68 48.33
CA TRP A 15 43.67 11.88 48.44
C TRP A 15 43.09 11.80 49.87
N ARG A 16 43.94 11.90 50.91
CA ARG A 16 43.45 11.99 52.31
C ARG A 16 42.88 13.36 52.67
N ARG A 17 43.30 14.44 51.99
CA ARG A 17 42.83 15.81 52.27
C ARG A 17 41.60 16.20 51.44
N HIS A 18 41.39 15.55 50.28
CA HIS A 18 40.28 15.80 49.36
C HIS A 18 39.32 14.60 49.28
N VAL A 19 38.83 14.11 50.42
CA VAL A 19 37.85 13.00 50.48
C VAL A 19 36.60 13.28 49.64
N TRP A 20 36.28 14.57 49.43
CA TRP A 20 35.16 15.08 48.64
C TRP A 20 35.31 14.86 47.12
N VAL A 21 36.52 14.56 46.61
CA VAL A 21 36.74 14.29 45.19
C VAL A 21 36.29 12.87 44.80
N ARG A 22 36.27 11.92 45.74
CA ARG A 22 35.80 10.55 45.51
C ARG A 22 34.34 10.46 45.07
N PRO A 23 33.36 11.08 45.76
CA PRO A 23 31.97 11.05 45.31
C PRO A 23 31.79 11.75 43.96
N LEU A 24 32.55 12.83 43.69
CA LEU A 24 32.51 13.51 42.38
C LEU A 24 33.00 12.61 41.23
N ILE A 25 34.06 11.84 41.44
CA ILE A 25 34.55 10.88 40.45
C ILE A 25 33.51 9.76 40.24
N VAL A 26 32.93 9.22 41.31
CA VAL A 26 31.88 8.20 41.21
C VAL A 26 30.67 8.73 40.44
N LEU A 27 30.22 9.95 40.74
CA LEU A 27 29.11 10.59 40.05
C LEU A 27 29.41 10.84 38.58
N ALA A 28 30.63 11.28 38.25
CA ALA A 28 31.06 11.43 36.86
C ALA A 28 31.09 10.09 36.10
N VAL A 29 31.59 9.02 36.73
CA VAL A 29 31.58 7.68 36.14
C VAL A 29 30.14 7.19 35.93
N LEU A 30 29.25 7.38 36.90
CA LEU A 30 27.84 7.01 36.77
C LEU A 30 27.15 7.79 35.65
N ALA A 31 27.44 9.08 35.50
CA ALA A 31 26.93 9.90 34.40
C ALA A 31 27.42 9.41 33.03
N VAL A 32 28.70 9.06 32.90
CA VAL A 32 29.25 8.51 31.66
C VAL A 32 28.63 7.15 31.34
N VAL A 33 28.53 6.25 32.32
CA VAL A 33 27.94 4.92 32.14
C VAL A 33 26.47 5.03 31.77
N GLY A 34 25.69 5.89 32.44
CA GLY A 34 24.27 6.05 32.13
C GLY A 34 24.06 6.73 30.77
N TRP A 35 24.90 7.69 30.37
CA TRP A 35 24.87 8.26 29.01
C TRP A 35 25.20 7.21 27.95
N TRP A 36 26.25 6.41 28.15
CA TRP A 36 26.63 5.32 27.24
C TRP A 36 25.55 4.25 27.13
N LEU A 37 24.97 3.82 28.26
CA LEU A 37 23.89 2.84 28.31
C LEU A 37 22.66 3.35 27.58
N ARG A 38 22.27 4.62 27.80
CA ARG A 38 21.16 5.25 27.08
C ARG A 38 21.39 5.25 25.57
N ALA A 39 22.59 5.66 25.12
CA ALA A 39 22.93 5.67 23.70
C ALA A 39 22.85 4.26 23.08
N LYS A 40 23.32 3.23 23.80
CA LYS A 40 23.23 1.84 23.34
C LYS A 40 21.82 1.28 23.31
N VAL A 41 20.98 1.64 24.27
CA VAL A 41 19.56 1.27 24.27
C VAL A 41 18.83 1.96 23.11
N GLU A 42 19.11 3.23 22.85
CA GLU A 42 18.51 3.96 21.72
C GLU A 42 18.88 3.35 20.37
N GLU A 43 20.18 3.10 20.15
CA GLU A 43 20.69 2.42 18.95
C GLU A 43 19.98 1.07 18.75
N SER A 44 19.92 0.23 19.79
CA SER A 44 19.26 -1.07 19.72
C SER A 44 17.77 -0.99 19.42
N LEU A 45 17.04 -0.04 20.02
CA LEU A 45 15.61 0.12 19.78
C LEU A 45 15.33 0.65 18.37
N ARG A 46 16.14 1.57 17.86
CA ARG A 46 16.07 2.04 16.46
C ARG A 46 16.32 0.90 15.48
N THR A 47 17.37 0.09 15.68
CA THR A 47 17.66 -1.08 14.84
C THR A 47 16.54 -2.13 14.89
N ASN A 48 15.99 -2.39 16.08
CA ASN A 48 14.86 -3.31 16.24
C ASN A 48 13.62 -2.80 15.50
N LEU A 49 13.30 -1.50 15.63
CA LEU A 49 12.18 -0.88 14.94
C LEU A 49 12.34 -0.94 13.41
N GLN A 50 13.53 -0.63 12.90
CA GLN A 50 13.85 -0.78 11.48
C GLN A 50 13.61 -2.22 11.01
N SER A 51 14.11 -3.21 11.76
CA SER A 51 13.91 -4.62 11.43
C SER A 51 12.43 -5.01 11.44
N VAL A 52 11.65 -4.57 12.42
CA VAL A 52 10.22 -4.87 12.51
C VAL A 52 9.45 -4.25 11.33
N LEU A 53 9.73 -3.00 10.98
CA LEU A 53 9.11 -2.33 9.83
C LEU A 53 9.44 -3.05 8.52
N GLN A 54 10.71 -3.38 8.32
CA GLN A 54 11.17 -4.08 7.13
C GLN A 54 10.54 -5.47 7.01
N THR A 55 10.63 -6.31 8.04
CA THR A 55 10.07 -7.67 8.01
C THR A 55 8.54 -7.65 7.85
N THR A 56 7.86 -6.68 8.46
CA THR A 56 6.41 -6.52 8.28
C THR A 56 6.08 -6.19 6.82
N LEU A 57 6.78 -5.24 6.21
CA LEU A 57 6.54 -4.88 4.82
C LEU A 57 6.87 -6.04 3.87
N GLU A 58 7.96 -6.78 4.12
CA GLU A 58 8.32 -7.96 3.34
C GLU A 58 7.23 -9.03 3.40
N ALA A 59 6.69 -9.31 4.59
CA ALA A 59 5.59 -10.26 4.76
C ALA A 59 4.33 -9.82 4.02
N GLU A 60 3.96 -8.54 4.13
CA GLU A 60 2.80 -7.95 3.42
C GLU A 60 2.97 -7.98 1.91
N ARG A 61 4.18 -7.66 1.42
CA ARG A 61 4.52 -7.76 0.00
C ARG A 61 4.31 -9.18 -0.52
N GLU A 62 4.82 -10.20 0.18
CA GLU A 62 4.66 -11.59 -0.25
C GLU A 62 3.19 -12.04 -0.19
N ALA A 63 2.43 -11.59 0.81
CA ALA A 63 0.99 -11.86 0.87
C ALA A 63 0.24 -11.26 -0.32
N VAL A 64 0.51 -9.99 -0.64
CA VAL A 64 -0.09 -9.30 -1.80
C VAL A 64 0.33 -9.96 -3.12
N ARG A 65 1.61 -10.27 -3.30
CA ARG A 65 2.12 -10.97 -4.50
C ARG A 65 1.45 -12.32 -4.70
N ASN A 66 1.32 -13.11 -3.63
CA ASN A 66 0.67 -14.40 -3.69
C ASN A 66 -0.81 -14.26 -4.06
N TRP A 67 -1.52 -13.27 -3.50
CA TRP A 67 -2.90 -12.99 -3.89
C TRP A 67 -2.99 -12.53 -5.34
N VAL A 68 -2.15 -11.60 -5.79
CA VAL A 68 -2.12 -11.14 -7.20
C VAL A 68 -1.92 -12.33 -8.14
N ARG A 69 -0.93 -13.19 -7.88
CA ARG A 69 -0.68 -14.40 -8.68
C ARG A 69 -1.88 -15.35 -8.68
N MET A 70 -2.56 -15.51 -7.55
CA MET A 70 -3.80 -16.31 -7.48
C MET A 70 -4.86 -15.75 -8.43
N GLN A 71 -5.12 -14.43 -8.38
CA GLN A 71 -6.11 -13.78 -9.23
C GLN A 71 -5.76 -13.90 -10.73
N GLN A 72 -4.47 -13.74 -11.07
CA GLN A 72 -3.96 -13.93 -12.43
C GLN A 72 -4.22 -15.35 -12.94
N ASN A 73 -3.91 -16.36 -12.13
CA ASN A 73 -4.11 -17.77 -12.49
C ASN A 73 -5.59 -18.13 -12.67
N ILE A 74 -6.48 -17.57 -11.83
CA ILE A 74 -7.93 -17.78 -11.96
C ILE A 74 -8.44 -17.19 -13.29
N ALA A 75 -8.03 -15.96 -13.62
CA ALA A 75 -8.40 -15.33 -14.88
C ALA A 75 -7.85 -16.09 -16.09
N ALA A 76 -6.61 -16.58 -16.00
CA ALA A 76 -5.97 -17.42 -17.01
C ALA A 76 -6.74 -18.74 -17.24
N SER A 77 -7.06 -19.44 -16.14
CA SER A 77 -7.76 -20.71 -16.20
C SER A 77 -9.16 -20.56 -16.78
N ALA A 78 -9.85 -19.46 -16.51
CA ALA A 78 -11.19 -19.22 -17.04
C ALA A 78 -11.20 -19.06 -18.56
N VAL A 79 -10.17 -18.46 -19.16
CA VAL A 79 -10.11 -18.28 -20.63
C VAL A 79 -9.57 -19.51 -21.37
N GLU A 80 -8.89 -20.42 -20.65
CA GLU A 80 -8.41 -21.70 -21.21
C GLU A 80 -9.39 -22.86 -21.04
N ASP A 81 -10.45 -22.69 -20.25
CA ASP A 81 -11.56 -23.66 -20.20
C ASP A 81 -12.23 -23.80 -21.57
N GLU A 82 -12.32 -25.01 -22.10
CA GLU A 82 -12.78 -25.28 -23.47
C GLU A 82 -14.21 -24.79 -23.73
N GLU A 83 -15.11 -24.92 -22.75
CA GLU A 83 -16.49 -24.49 -22.90
C GLU A 83 -16.62 -22.96 -22.89
N ILE A 84 -15.91 -22.29 -21.97
CA ILE A 84 -15.86 -20.82 -21.91
C ILE A 84 -15.20 -20.27 -23.17
N LYS A 85 -14.07 -20.83 -23.57
CA LYS A 85 -13.31 -20.45 -24.77
C LYS A 85 -14.14 -20.59 -26.05
N ALA A 86 -14.86 -21.69 -26.22
CA ALA A 86 -15.77 -21.88 -27.35
C ALA A 86 -16.92 -20.85 -27.33
N THR A 87 -17.49 -20.57 -26.16
CA THR A 87 -18.56 -19.57 -26.00
C THR A 87 -18.08 -18.15 -26.34
N ILE A 88 -16.89 -17.76 -25.86
CA ILE A 88 -16.27 -16.46 -26.15
C ILE A 88 -15.97 -16.33 -27.64
N ARG A 89 -15.44 -17.37 -28.29
CA ARG A 89 -15.18 -17.35 -29.74
C ARG A 89 -16.45 -17.16 -30.54
N SER A 90 -17.51 -17.90 -30.21
CA SER A 90 -18.81 -17.75 -30.87
C SER A 90 -19.40 -16.35 -30.64
N LEU A 91 -19.27 -15.81 -29.42
CA LEU A 91 -19.68 -14.45 -29.10
C LEU A 91 -18.96 -13.42 -29.99
N LEU A 92 -17.63 -13.51 -30.08
CA LEU A 92 -16.81 -12.57 -30.87
C LEU A 92 -17.05 -12.69 -32.38
N ALA A 93 -17.39 -13.88 -32.88
CA ALA A 93 -17.75 -14.09 -34.28
C ALA A 93 -19.10 -13.47 -34.65
N GLU A 94 -20.09 -13.55 -33.75
CA GLU A 94 -21.43 -12.98 -33.95
C GLU A 94 -21.49 -11.47 -33.64
N ALA A 95 -20.58 -10.97 -32.81
CA ALA A 95 -20.48 -9.55 -32.42
C ALA A 95 -19.96 -8.68 -33.58
N LYS A 96 -20.79 -8.46 -34.60
CA LYS A 96 -20.46 -7.61 -35.76
C LYS A 96 -19.92 -6.24 -35.31
N PRO A 97 -18.96 -5.63 -36.03
CA PRO A 97 -18.35 -4.35 -35.63
C PRO A 97 -19.36 -3.21 -35.39
N ASN A 98 -20.50 -3.23 -36.09
CA ASN A 98 -21.56 -2.23 -35.98
C ASN A 98 -22.76 -2.67 -35.12
N ALA A 99 -22.66 -3.81 -34.42
CA ALA A 99 -23.71 -4.29 -33.54
C ALA A 99 -24.01 -3.28 -32.42
N THR A 100 -25.28 -3.03 -32.21
CA THR A 100 -25.80 -2.17 -31.13
C THR A 100 -25.72 -2.89 -29.78
N SER A 101 -25.71 -2.13 -28.68
CA SER A 101 -25.71 -2.73 -27.33
C SER A 101 -26.85 -3.74 -27.12
N PRO A 102 -28.12 -3.48 -27.51
CA PRO A 102 -29.19 -4.46 -27.36
C PRO A 102 -28.96 -5.74 -28.15
N GLU A 103 -28.39 -5.66 -29.36
CA GLU A 103 -28.06 -6.86 -30.15
C GLU A 103 -27.02 -7.72 -29.42
N LEU A 104 -25.95 -7.12 -28.92
CA LEU A 104 -24.90 -7.82 -28.15
C LEU A 104 -25.43 -8.43 -26.85
N ILE A 105 -26.30 -7.71 -26.13
CA ILE A 105 -26.93 -8.18 -24.89
C ILE A 105 -27.79 -9.42 -25.14
N ASN A 106 -28.54 -9.43 -26.25
CA ASN A 106 -29.49 -10.49 -26.61
C ASN A 106 -28.85 -11.69 -27.31
N LEU A 107 -27.53 -11.67 -27.57
CA LEU A 107 -26.83 -12.85 -28.09
C LEU A 107 -26.97 -14.03 -27.11
N PRO A 108 -27.35 -15.23 -27.58
CA PRO A 108 -27.41 -16.43 -26.73
C PRO A 108 -26.10 -16.71 -25.99
N GLN A 109 -24.96 -16.40 -26.63
CA GLN A 109 -23.62 -16.56 -26.08
C GLN A 109 -23.37 -15.63 -24.88
N SER A 110 -23.97 -14.43 -24.86
CA SER A 110 -23.87 -13.51 -23.73
C SER A 110 -24.59 -14.04 -22.49
N ALA A 111 -25.73 -14.72 -22.66
CA ALA A 111 -26.46 -15.36 -21.56
C ALA A 111 -25.75 -16.64 -21.10
N GLU A 112 -25.27 -17.46 -22.05
CA GLU A 112 -24.54 -18.68 -21.75
C GLU A 112 -23.24 -18.41 -21.00
N LEU A 113 -22.49 -17.38 -21.39
CA LEU A 113 -21.26 -16.99 -20.71
C LEU A 113 -21.51 -16.57 -19.26
N ARG A 114 -22.59 -15.84 -18.98
CA ARG A 114 -22.98 -15.52 -17.59
C ARG A 114 -23.27 -16.77 -16.80
N ARG A 115 -24.08 -17.69 -17.34
CA ARG A 115 -24.44 -18.95 -16.69
C ARG A 115 -23.21 -19.81 -16.37
N LYS A 116 -22.26 -19.90 -17.31
CA LYS A 116 -21.01 -20.67 -17.12
C LYS A 116 -20.05 -20.02 -16.12
N LEU A 117 -19.96 -18.70 -16.10
CA LEU A 117 -19.05 -17.98 -15.20
C LEU A 117 -19.63 -17.79 -13.79
N GLU A 118 -20.95 -17.85 -13.60
CA GLU A 118 -21.62 -17.65 -12.31
C GLU A 118 -21.00 -18.45 -11.14
N PRO A 119 -20.71 -19.76 -11.28
CA PRO A 119 -20.10 -20.53 -10.19
C PRO A 119 -18.70 -20.02 -9.82
N LEU A 120 -17.89 -19.60 -10.81
CA LEU A 120 -16.56 -19.03 -10.59
C LEU A 120 -16.65 -17.66 -9.93
N LEU A 121 -17.59 -16.81 -10.38
CA LEU A 121 -17.82 -15.50 -9.77
C LEU A 121 -18.19 -15.65 -8.29
N ALA A 122 -19.11 -16.56 -7.97
CA ALA A 122 -19.55 -16.82 -6.61
C ALA A 122 -18.42 -17.41 -5.74
N ALA A 123 -17.66 -18.38 -6.25
CA ALA A 123 -16.58 -19.06 -5.52
C ALA A 123 -15.45 -18.09 -5.12
N HIS A 124 -15.11 -17.15 -6.02
CA HIS A 124 -14.01 -16.20 -5.83
C HIS A 124 -14.48 -14.80 -5.43
N LYS A 125 -15.77 -14.62 -5.12
CA LYS A 125 -16.39 -13.34 -4.73
C LYS A 125 -16.15 -12.22 -5.75
N TYR A 126 -16.03 -12.56 -7.02
CA TYR A 126 -16.01 -11.57 -8.08
C TYR A 126 -17.40 -11.00 -8.27
N ASN A 127 -17.47 -9.67 -8.47
CA ASN A 127 -18.74 -8.99 -8.65
C ASN A 127 -19.12 -8.83 -10.13
N GLY A 128 -18.43 -9.52 -11.05
CA GLY A 128 -18.77 -9.57 -12.46
C GLY A 128 -17.57 -9.88 -13.36
N PHE A 129 -17.81 -9.83 -14.67
CA PHE A 129 -16.78 -9.99 -15.69
C PHE A 129 -17.01 -9.03 -16.86
N VAL A 130 -15.99 -8.90 -17.70
CA VAL A 130 -16.04 -8.19 -19.00
C VAL A 130 -15.28 -8.97 -20.07
N ILE A 131 -15.77 -8.89 -21.31
CA ILE A 131 -15.08 -9.29 -22.54
C ILE A 131 -14.88 -8.03 -23.37
N LEU A 132 -13.62 -7.64 -23.56
CA LEU A 132 -13.20 -6.47 -24.29
C LEU A 132 -12.60 -6.89 -25.63
N GLU A 133 -13.19 -6.46 -26.74
CA GLU A 133 -12.68 -6.72 -28.09
C GLU A 133 -11.35 -5.99 -28.33
N GLY A 134 -10.55 -6.49 -29.28
CA GLY A 134 -9.32 -5.81 -29.72
C GLY A 134 -9.52 -4.36 -30.19
N GLY A 135 -10.72 -4.02 -30.67
CA GLY A 135 -11.13 -2.66 -31.04
C GLY A 135 -11.53 -1.76 -29.88
N GLY A 136 -11.54 -2.26 -28.64
CA GLY A 136 -11.85 -1.48 -27.43
C GLY A 136 -13.33 -1.42 -27.05
N ARG A 137 -14.20 -2.15 -27.74
CA ARG A 137 -15.63 -2.28 -27.40
C ARG A 137 -15.85 -3.45 -26.45
N ILE A 138 -16.71 -3.27 -25.45
CA ILE A 138 -17.11 -4.34 -24.54
C ILE A 138 -18.17 -5.22 -25.24
N ALA A 139 -17.79 -6.44 -25.64
CA ALA A 139 -18.68 -7.39 -26.32
C ALA A 139 -19.71 -8.03 -25.38
N ALA A 140 -19.27 -8.38 -24.17
CA ALA A 140 -20.13 -8.94 -23.13
C ALA A 140 -19.66 -8.50 -21.75
N ALA A 141 -20.58 -8.44 -20.81
CA ALA A 141 -20.31 -8.15 -19.41
C ALA A 141 -21.40 -8.75 -18.53
N TYR A 142 -21.09 -8.89 -17.25
CA TYR A 142 -22.09 -9.32 -16.25
C TYR A 142 -23.27 -8.34 -16.18
N HIS A 143 -22.98 -7.05 -16.19
CA HIS A 143 -23.95 -5.95 -16.20
C HIS A 143 -24.19 -5.43 -17.62
N ASN A 144 -25.45 -5.36 -18.02
CA ASN A 144 -25.85 -4.95 -19.37
C ASN A 144 -25.43 -3.51 -19.70
N GLU A 145 -25.33 -2.63 -18.71
CA GLU A 145 -24.97 -1.21 -18.83
C GLU A 145 -23.54 -1.00 -19.32
N LEU A 146 -22.70 -2.04 -19.32
CA LEU A 146 -21.34 -1.99 -19.87
C LEU A 146 -21.28 -2.44 -21.33
N VAL A 147 -22.22 -3.25 -21.79
CA VAL A 147 -22.16 -3.88 -23.12
C VAL A 147 -22.29 -2.84 -24.23
N GLY A 148 -21.41 -2.91 -25.22
CA GLY A 148 -21.30 -1.99 -26.34
C GLY A 148 -20.60 -0.66 -26.03
N LYS A 149 -20.20 -0.40 -24.77
CA LYS A 149 -19.36 0.77 -24.46
C LYS A 149 -17.97 0.61 -25.07
N VAL A 150 -17.44 1.71 -25.58
CA VAL A 150 -16.10 1.79 -26.17
C VAL A 150 -15.17 2.48 -25.18
N LEU A 151 -14.00 1.89 -24.95
CA LEU A 151 -12.95 2.47 -24.14
C LEU A 151 -12.40 3.73 -24.83
N THR A 152 -11.98 4.70 -24.03
CA THR A 152 -11.25 5.87 -24.55
C THR A 152 -9.88 5.44 -25.07
N GLU A 153 -9.27 6.21 -25.97
CA GLU A 153 -7.93 5.91 -26.50
C GLU A 153 -6.86 5.77 -25.41
N LYS A 154 -6.99 6.54 -24.32
CA LYS A 154 -6.09 6.44 -23.16
C LYS A 154 -6.22 5.08 -22.46
N GLU A 155 -7.45 4.63 -22.24
CA GLU A 155 -7.71 3.33 -21.61
C GLU A 155 -7.31 2.19 -22.53
N MET A 156 -7.61 2.31 -23.83
CA MET A 156 -7.25 1.29 -24.79
C MET A 156 -5.73 1.16 -24.94
N ARG A 157 -4.99 2.27 -24.90
CA ARG A 157 -3.52 2.25 -24.85
C ARG A 157 -3.02 1.48 -23.62
N PHE A 158 -3.58 1.78 -22.45
CA PHE A 158 -3.24 1.07 -21.21
C PHE A 158 -3.52 -0.43 -21.33
N ILE A 159 -4.69 -0.85 -21.83
CA ILE A 159 -5.02 -2.27 -22.04
C ILE A 159 -4.08 -2.92 -23.07
N ARG A 160 -3.72 -2.23 -24.15
CA ARG A 160 -2.78 -2.77 -25.14
C ARG A 160 -1.42 -3.04 -24.53
N GLU A 161 -0.84 -2.05 -23.86
CA GLU A 161 0.49 -2.14 -23.25
C GLU A 161 0.53 -3.15 -22.09
N ARG A 162 -0.58 -3.30 -21.37
CA ARG A 162 -0.64 -4.12 -20.16
C ARG A 162 -1.22 -5.51 -20.42
N VAL A 163 -2.42 -5.63 -20.98
CA VAL A 163 -3.10 -6.93 -21.12
C VAL A 163 -2.77 -7.63 -22.44
N PHE A 164 -2.71 -6.91 -23.56
CA PHE A 164 -2.46 -7.53 -24.87
C PHE A 164 -0.98 -7.81 -25.15
N CYS A 165 -0.05 -7.27 -24.37
CA CYS A 165 1.38 -7.53 -24.55
C CYS A 165 1.95 -8.52 -23.52
N THR A 166 1.18 -8.89 -22.48
CA THR A 166 1.72 -9.65 -21.34
C THR A 166 0.93 -10.92 -21.03
N GLN A 167 1.34 -11.62 -19.98
CA GLN A 167 0.62 -12.74 -19.38
C GLN A 167 -0.60 -12.24 -18.58
N PRO A 168 -1.47 -13.13 -18.06
CA PRO A 168 -2.55 -12.75 -17.15
C PRO A 168 -2.05 -11.84 -16.04
N MET A 169 -2.76 -10.74 -15.79
CA MET A 169 -2.30 -9.68 -14.90
C MET A 169 -3.42 -9.11 -14.04
N MET A 170 -3.05 -8.35 -13.02
CA MET A 170 -3.99 -7.60 -12.19
C MET A 170 -3.91 -6.12 -12.56
N LEU A 171 -5.05 -5.50 -12.84
CA LEU A 171 -5.16 -4.07 -13.11
C LEU A 171 -5.45 -3.29 -11.83
N PRO A 172 -4.72 -2.18 -11.56
CA PRO A 172 -4.87 -1.42 -10.34
C PRO A 172 -6.30 -0.86 -10.20
N PRO A 173 -6.72 -0.49 -8.98
CA PRO A 173 -8.04 0.09 -8.75
C PRO A 173 -8.31 1.31 -9.63
N ILE A 174 -9.50 1.34 -10.21
CA ILE A 174 -10.06 2.48 -10.94
C ILE A 174 -11.46 2.80 -10.43
N LYS A 175 -11.93 4.03 -10.67
CA LYS A 175 -13.30 4.42 -10.34
C LYS A 175 -14.29 3.84 -11.36
N SER A 176 -15.40 3.28 -10.89
CA SER A 176 -16.46 2.75 -11.75
C SER A 176 -17.07 3.87 -12.61
N LYS A 177 -17.30 3.58 -13.90
CA LYS A 177 -17.99 4.49 -14.83
C LYS A 177 -19.51 4.37 -14.82
N ILE A 178 -20.01 3.34 -14.15
CA ILE A 178 -21.45 3.12 -13.95
C ILE A 178 -21.73 3.07 -12.46
N GLU A 179 -22.99 3.31 -12.12
CA GLU A 179 -23.47 3.06 -10.77
C GLU A 179 -23.33 1.57 -10.46
N MET A 180 -22.65 1.29 -9.34
CA MET A 180 -22.45 -0.06 -8.84
C MET A 180 -22.72 -0.07 -7.35
N PRO A 181 -23.18 -1.20 -6.78
CA PRO A 181 -23.24 -1.35 -5.33
C PRO A 181 -21.82 -1.23 -4.76
N ASP A 182 -21.65 -0.34 -3.78
CA ASP A 182 -20.45 -0.26 -2.96
C ASP A 182 -20.37 -1.45 -1.97
N ARG A 183 -19.35 -1.44 -1.09
CA ARG A 183 -19.18 -2.46 -0.03
C ARG A 183 -20.36 -2.57 0.95
N HIS A 184 -21.25 -1.57 0.98
CA HIS A 184 -22.46 -1.54 1.80
C HIS A 184 -23.72 -1.89 1.00
N GLY A 185 -23.58 -2.22 -0.28
CA GLY A 185 -24.70 -2.53 -1.18
C GLY A 185 -25.40 -1.30 -1.74
N VAL A 186 -24.90 -0.09 -1.51
CA VAL A 186 -25.51 1.15 -1.99
C VAL A 186 -24.99 1.46 -3.39
N ALA A 187 -25.90 1.62 -4.36
CA ALA A 187 -25.53 1.97 -5.73
C ALA A 187 -24.96 3.39 -5.81
N ARG A 188 -23.71 3.52 -6.27
CA ARG A 188 -23.02 4.81 -6.44
C ARG A 188 -22.12 4.81 -7.66
N ALA A 189 -21.92 6.00 -8.23
CA ALA A 189 -20.88 6.21 -9.23
C ALA A 189 -19.49 6.31 -8.58
N GLY A 190 -18.47 5.89 -9.32
CA GLY A 190 -17.08 6.02 -8.89
C GLY A 190 -16.64 5.06 -7.78
N VAL A 191 -17.37 3.96 -7.57
CA VAL A 191 -16.96 2.88 -6.67
C VAL A 191 -15.63 2.29 -7.17
N PRO A 192 -14.62 2.11 -6.31
CA PRO A 192 -13.38 1.49 -6.71
C PRO A 192 -13.58 0.05 -7.20
N ILE A 193 -12.96 -0.28 -8.33
CA ILE A 193 -12.99 -1.61 -8.93
C ILE A 193 -11.60 -1.98 -9.46
N MET A 194 -11.24 -3.25 -9.37
CA MET A 194 -10.04 -3.84 -9.94
C MET A 194 -10.42 -4.90 -10.97
N TYR A 195 -9.48 -5.28 -11.83
CA TYR A 195 -9.68 -6.40 -12.75
C TYR A 195 -8.52 -7.40 -12.68
N ALA A 196 -8.83 -8.68 -12.55
CA ALA A 196 -7.91 -9.75 -12.94
C ALA A 196 -8.15 -10.05 -14.42
N ALA A 197 -7.19 -9.70 -15.27
CA ALA A 197 -7.34 -9.69 -16.72
C ALA A 197 -6.47 -10.76 -17.38
N ALA A 198 -6.99 -11.40 -18.43
CA ALA A 198 -6.25 -12.36 -19.23
C ALA A 198 -6.50 -12.09 -20.73
N PRO A 199 -5.46 -12.17 -21.58
CA PRO A 199 -5.63 -12.06 -23.01
C PRO A 199 -6.34 -13.32 -23.55
N ILE A 200 -7.29 -13.11 -24.47
CA ILE A 200 -7.95 -14.18 -25.21
C ILE A 200 -7.25 -14.34 -26.55
N ARG A 201 -6.76 -15.54 -26.83
CA ARG A 201 -6.03 -15.88 -28.05
C ARG A 201 -6.90 -16.64 -29.05
N SER A 202 -6.72 -16.34 -30.34
CA SER A 202 -7.22 -17.14 -31.44
C SER A 202 -6.49 -18.49 -31.52
N GLU A 203 -6.94 -19.38 -32.41
CA GLU A 203 -6.24 -20.63 -32.71
C GLU A 203 -4.85 -20.43 -33.32
N THR A 204 -4.63 -19.29 -33.99
CA THR A 204 -3.33 -18.91 -34.54
C THR A 204 -2.40 -18.29 -33.50
N GLY A 205 -2.85 -18.12 -32.25
CA GLY A 205 -2.09 -17.56 -31.14
C GLY A 205 -2.14 -16.03 -31.02
N GLU A 206 -2.82 -15.35 -31.95
CA GLU A 206 -3.03 -13.90 -31.95
C GLU A 206 -4.01 -13.49 -30.85
N ILE A 207 -3.76 -12.35 -30.19
CA ILE A 207 -4.65 -11.84 -29.15
C ILE A 207 -5.80 -11.09 -29.81
N VAL A 208 -7.03 -11.58 -29.63
CA VAL A 208 -8.24 -11.07 -30.28
C VAL A 208 -9.13 -10.27 -29.33
N ALA A 209 -9.00 -10.51 -28.03
CA ALA A 209 -9.79 -9.86 -26.99
C ALA A 209 -9.08 -9.93 -25.63
N ALA A 210 -9.61 -9.24 -24.62
CA ALA A 210 -9.25 -9.38 -23.22
C ALA A 210 -10.48 -9.85 -22.43
N PHE A 211 -10.23 -10.76 -21.51
CA PHE A 211 -11.14 -11.11 -20.43
C PHE A 211 -10.75 -10.37 -19.17
N GLY A 212 -11.73 -10.02 -18.32
CA GLY A 212 -11.47 -9.48 -17.00
C GLY A 212 -12.51 -9.90 -15.97
N PHE A 213 -12.09 -10.52 -14.87
CA PHE A 213 -12.89 -10.64 -13.66
C PHE A 213 -12.83 -9.36 -12.85
N ARG A 214 -13.98 -8.85 -12.44
CA ARG A 214 -14.08 -7.62 -11.66
C ARG A 214 -14.03 -7.93 -10.16
N ILE A 215 -13.13 -7.23 -9.47
CA ILE A 215 -12.85 -7.39 -8.04
C ILE A 215 -13.21 -6.08 -7.34
N GLN A 216 -13.77 -6.18 -6.13
CA GLN A 216 -13.90 -5.03 -5.22
C GLN A 216 -12.65 -4.96 -4.35
N PRO A 217 -11.77 -3.93 -4.50
CA PRO A 217 -10.54 -3.80 -3.73
C PRO A 217 -10.76 -3.80 -2.21
N GLU A 218 -11.93 -3.38 -1.75
CA GLU A 218 -12.26 -3.24 -0.34
C GLU A 218 -12.47 -4.58 0.37
N VAL A 219 -12.74 -5.66 -0.38
CA VAL A 219 -13.11 -6.97 0.17
C VAL A 219 -11.89 -7.84 0.45
N GLU A 220 -10.98 -7.99 -0.52
CA GLU A 220 -9.82 -8.88 -0.36
C GLU A 220 -8.49 -8.10 -0.39
N PHE A 221 -8.28 -7.25 -1.39
CA PHE A 221 -7.02 -6.53 -1.56
C PHE A 221 -6.66 -5.65 -0.34
N THR A 222 -7.64 -4.91 0.17
CA THR A 222 -7.49 -4.11 1.39
C THR A 222 -7.27 -4.99 2.63
N GLU A 223 -7.96 -6.12 2.74
CA GLU A 223 -7.89 -6.96 3.95
C GLU A 223 -6.55 -7.67 4.06
N ILE A 224 -5.92 -8.01 2.94
CA ILE A 224 -4.56 -8.55 2.91
C ILE A 224 -3.58 -7.57 3.56
N LEU A 225 -3.64 -6.29 3.17
CA LEU A 225 -2.80 -5.21 3.68
C LEU A 225 -3.05 -4.85 5.17
N LYS A 226 -4.00 -5.52 5.83
CA LYS A 226 -4.31 -5.30 7.26
C LYS A 226 -3.89 -6.48 8.14
N ILE A 227 -3.34 -7.55 7.57
CA ILE A 227 -3.04 -8.79 8.29
C ILE A 227 -1.92 -8.54 9.30
N ALA A 228 -0.83 -7.92 8.88
CA ALA A 228 0.31 -7.57 9.71
C ALA A 228 0.14 -6.15 10.25
N ARG A 229 0.21 -6.03 11.58
CA ARG A 229 0.03 -4.75 12.27
C ARG A 229 1.15 -4.52 13.27
N ILE A 230 1.77 -3.36 13.15
CA ILE A 230 2.76 -2.88 14.12
C ILE A 230 2.03 -1.94 15.09
N GLY A 231 1.98 -2.32 16.37
CA GLY A 231 1.41 -1.46 17.41
C GLY A 231 -0.06 -1.06 17.17
N THR A 232 -0.44 0.07 17.72
CA THR A 232 -1.81 0.60 17.76
C THR A 232 -2.08 1.59 16.63
N THR A 233 -1.09 2.39 16.27
CA THR A 233 -1.10 3.43 15.23
C THR A 233 -0.58 2.94 13.89
N GLY A 234 -0.05 1.71 13.82
CA GLY A 234 0.47 1.15 12.58
C GLY A 234 -0.57 1.01 11.49
N GLU A 235 -0.16 1.30 10.26
CA GLU A 235 -0.96 1.17 9.05
C GLU A 235 -0.10 0.66 7.89
N THR A 236 -0.66 -0.25 7.10
CA THR A 236 -0.11 -0.65 5.81
C THR A 236 -1.12 -0.36 4.71
N TYR A 237 -0.67 0.18 3.58
CA TYR A 237 -1.51 0.55 2.45
C TYR A 237 -0.76 0.48 1.12
N ALA A 238 -1.53 0.35 0.04
CA ALA A 238 -1.03 0.43 -1.34
C ALA A 238 -1.32 1.80 -1.97
N PHE A 239 -0.49 2.22 -2.94
CA PHE A 239 -0.62 3.50 -3.62
C PHE A 239 -0.02 3.52 -5.03
N ASP A 240 -0.53 4.38 -5.89
CA ASP A 240 -0.02 4.56 -7.26
C ASP A 240 1.17 5.53 -7.31
N ARG A 241 1.80 5.64 -8.49
CA ARG A 241 2.96 6.52 -8.72
C ARG A 241 2.69 8.01 -8.53
N ASN A 242 1.42 8.42 -8.51
CA ASN A 242 1.00 9.79 -8.29
C ASN A 242 0.68 10.05 -6.80
N GLY A 243 0.93 9.06 -5.94
CA GLY A 243 0.57 9.09 -4.53
C GLY A 243 -0.93 9.02 -4.31
N VAL A 244 -1.71 8.38 -5.19
CA VAL A 244 -3.13 8.09 -4.93
C VAL A 244 -3.22 6.76 -4.19
N MET A 245 -3.93 6.74 -3.07
CA MET A 245 -4.12 5.53 -2.27
C MET A 245 -4.99 4.49 -3.03
N LEU A 246 -4.54 3.25 -3.09
CA LEU A 246 -5.18 2.13 -3.82
C LEU A 246 -5.90 1.14 -2.90
N SER A 247 -5.69 1.21 -1.59
CA SER A 247 -6.37 0.40 -0.58
C SER A 247 -7.10 1.27 0.42
N ASN A 248 -8.05 0.72 1.18
CA ASN A 248 -8.71 1.51 2.22
C ASN A 248 -7.79 1.72 3.41
N SER A 249 -7.71 2.97 3.86
CA SER A 249 -7.11 3.32 5.14
C SER A 249 -7.93 2.73 6.29
N ARG A 250 -7.24 2.26 7.33
CA ARG A 250 -7.90 1.90 8.61
C ARG A 250 -8.40 3.12 9.38
N PHE A 251 -7.98 4.32 8.98
CA PHE A 251 -8.30 5.59 9.62
C PHE A 251 -9.44 6.35 8.94
N ASP A 252 -10.26 5.72 8.08
CA ASP A 252 -11.44 6.34 7.42
C ASP A 252 -12.25 7.26 8.35
N LYS A 253 -12.56 6.79 9.58
CA LYS A 253 -13.32 7.58 10.58
C LYS A 253 -12.60 8.88 10.97
N GLN A 254 -11.28 8.81 11.18
CA GLN A 254 -10.46 9.98 11.48
C GLN A 254 -10.35 10.88 10.25
N LEU A 255 -10.19 10.31 9.06
CA LEU A 255 -10.06 11.05 7.80
C LEU A 255 -11.30 11.88 7.49
N ARG A 256 -12.49 11.36 7.78
CA ARG A 256 -13.75 12.11 7.71
C ARG A 256 -13.80 13.24 8.72
N LYS A 257 -13.41 12.98 9.96
CA LYS A 257 -13.36 14.00 11.03
C LYS A 257 -12.45 15.18 10.67
N ILE A 258 -11.30 14.92 10.04
CA ILE A 258 -10.38 15.96 9.58
C ILE A 258 -10.67 16.48 8.17
N LYS A 259 -11.79 16.06 7.56
CA LYS A 259 -12.29 16.48 6.25
C LYS A 259 -11.34 16.17 5.07
N LEU A 260 -10.44 15.19 5.23
CA LEU A 260 -9.66 14.64 4.12
C LEU A 260 -10.47 13.63 3.30
N LEU A 261 -11.44 12.98 3.91
CA LEU A 261 -12.37 12.05 3.27
C LEU A 261 -13.80 12.57 3.44
N LYS A 262 -14.64 12.48 2.40
CA LYS A 262 -16.04 12.89 2.53
C LYS A 262 -16.87 11.82 3.24
N GLU A 263 -18.01 12.24 3.76
CA GLU A 263 -18.97 11.31 4.35
C GLU A 263 -19.46 10.29 3.32
N GLY A 264 -19.50 9.02 3.73
CA GLY A 264 -19.91 7.91 2.88
C GLY A 264 -18.92 7.53 1.78
N GLU A 265 -17.77 8.20 1.63
CA GLU A 265 -16.68 7.77 0.73
C GLU A 265 -15.70 6.86 1.46
N ASP A 266 -15.03 6.00 0.69
CA ASP A 266 -13.95 5.12 1.12
C ASP A 266 -12.60 5.71 0.72
N SER A 267 -11.52 5.43 1.46
CA SER A 267 -10.21 6.04 1.20
C SER A 267 -9.58 5.61 -0.14
N THR A 268 -9.89 4.40 -0.62
CA THR A 268 -9.43 3.91 -1.93
C THR A 268 -9.78 4.91 -3.04
N LEU A 269 -8.77 5.39 -3.76
CA LEU A 269 -8.87 6.38 -4.85
C LEU A 269 -9.41 7.78 -4.45
N ASN A 270 -9.57 8.06 -3.16
CA ASN A 270 -10.02 9.37 -2.66
C ASN A 270 -9.00 10.06 -1.75
N ILE A 271 -7.94 9.36 -1.33
CA ILE A 271 -6.82 9.95 -0.57
C ILE A 271 -5.60 10.13 -1.48
N SER A 272 -5.00 11.32 -1.41
CA SER A 272 -3.69 11.60 -1.99
C SER A 272 -2.65 11.70 -0.88
N LEU A 273 -1.53 11.02 -1.05
CA LEU A 273 -0.40 10.92 -0.13
C LEU A 273 0.46 12.19 -0.18
N ARG A 274 -0.16 13.32 0.16
CA ARG A 274 0.48 14.63 0.18
C ARG A 274 0.72 15.07 1.62
N ASP A 275 1.84 15.71 1.87
CA ASP A 275 2.15 16.28 3.19
C ASP A 275 1.42 17.63 3.35
N PRO A 276 0.44 17.74 4.27
CA PRO A 276 -0.27 18.99 4.53
C PRO A 276 0.61 20.07 5.20
N GLY A 277 1.83 19.74 5.63
CA GLY A 277 2.75 20.65 6.30
C GLY A 277 2.37 20.99 7.73
N VAL A 278 1.27 20.44 8.25
CA VAL A 278 0.79 20.59 9.63
C VAL A 278 0.01 19.33 10.04
N ASP A 279 -0.02 19.03 11.34
CA ASP A 279 -0.86 17.94 11.85
C ASP A 279 -2.36 18.33 11.82
N LEU A 280 -3.10 17.72 10.90
CA LEU A 280 -4.54 17.94 10.71
C LEU A 280 -5.36 17.37 11.85
N THR A 281 -4.85 16.36 12.55
CA THR A 281 -5.53 15.72 13.68
C THR A 281 -5.57 16.62 14.92
N ALA A 282 -4.62 17.55 15.01
CA ALA A 282 -4.59 18.61 16.02
C ALA A 282 -5.51 19.81 15.69
N GLY A 283 -6.22 19.80 14.56
CA GLY A 283 -7.09 20.89 14.11
C GLY A 283 -6.35 22.05 13.43
N SER A 284 -5.06 21.87 13.12
CA SER A 284 -4.26 22.84 12.36
C SER A 284 -4.76 22.94 10.92
N LYS A 285 -4.57 24.11 10.29
CA LYS A 285 -4.96 24.35 8.90
C LYS A 285 -3.72 24.44 8.01
N PRO A 286 -3.65 23.70 6.89
CA PRO A 286 -2.57 23.82 5.92
C PRO A 286 -2.51 25.22 5.30
N ILE A 287 -1.30 25.66 5.00
CA ILE A 287 -1.06 26.90 4.24
C ILE A 287 -1.39 26.68 2.76
N LEU A 288 -0.98 25.52 2.22
CA LEU A 288 -1.18 25.16 0.82
C LEU A 288 -2.52 24.42 0.65
N PRO A 289 -3.26 24.70 -0.43
CA PRO A 289 -4.44 23.91 -0.78
C PRO A 289 -4.03 22.47 -1.13
N PRO A 290 -4.93 21.47 -0.99
CA PRO A 290 -4.61 20.05 -1.14
C PRO A 290 -3.92 19.68 -2.47
N ASP A 291 -4.28 20.32 -3.57
CA ASP A 291 -3.72 20.08 -4.91
C ASP A 291 -2.29 20.61 -5.07
N LYS A 292 -1.85 21.53 -4.20
CA LYS A 292 -0.52 22.14 -4.23
C LYS A 292 0.43 21.60 -3.15
N GLN A 293 -0.08 20.81 -2.22
CA GLN A 293 0.76 20.15 -1.21
C GLN A 293 1.73 19.18 -1.89
N PRO A 294 3.00 19.10 -1.49
CA PRO A 294 3.94 18.13 -2.05
C PRO A 294 3.52 16.70 -1.69
N LEU A 295 4.00 15.70 -2.44
CA LEU A 295 3.90 14.32 -1.99
C LEU A 295 4.63 14.15 -0.66
N THR A 296 4.17 13.22 0.18
CA THR A 296 4.91 12.80 1.37
C THR A 296 6.31 12.33 0.98
N TYR A 297 7.26 12.39 1.92
CA TYR A 297 8.63 11.91 1.69
C TYR A 297 8.64 10.48 1.14
N MET A 298 7.95 9.56 1.83
CA MET A 298 7.79 8.17 1.38
C MET A 298 7.23 8.06 -0.05
N ALA A 299 6.14 8.75 -0.37
CA ALA A 299 5.53 8.65 -1.70
C ALA A 299 6.43 9.25 -2.80
N THR A 300 7.25 10.25 -2.46
CA THR A 300 8.23 10.84 -3.36
C THR A 300 9.37 9.86 -3.66
N GLU A 301 9.94 9.25 -2.63
CA GLU A 301 11.02 8.27 -2.76
C GLU A 301 10.54 7.03 -3.55
N ALA A 302 9.38 6.48 -3.20
CA ALA A 302 8.80 5.34 -3.92
C ALA A 302 8.51 5.64 -5.40
N ALA A 303 8.07 6.86 -5.73
CA ALA A 303 7.86 7.27 -7.11
C ALA A 303 9.17 7.49 -7.89
N ALA A 304 10.26 7.85 -7.20
CA ALA A 304 11.60 7.91 -7.78
C ALA A 304 12.15 6.48 -8.00
N GLU A 305 11.94 5.57 -7.06
CA GLU A 305 12.28 4.15 -7.19
C GLU A 305 11.63 3.54 -8.44
N ALA A 306 10.35 3.81 -8.69
CA ALA A 306 9.63 3.31 -9.87
C ALA A 306 10.27 3.67 -11.22
N GLN A 307 11.20 4.62 -11.26
CA GLN A 307 11.92 5.06 -12.46
C GLN A 307 13.31 4.41 -12.59
N THR A 308 13.88 3.96 -11.47
CA THR A 308 15.17 3.29 -11.42
C THR A 308 14.90 1.80 -11.28
N LEU A 309 15.42 0.94 -12.15
CA LEU A 309 15.26 -0.53 -12.09
C LEU A 309 15.96 -1.18 -10.85
N SER A 310 15.92 -0.50 -9.70
CA SER A 310 16.59 -0.75 -8.43
C SER A 310 15.59 -1.09 -7.31
N ALA A 311 14.30 -1.25 -7.61
CA ALA A 311 13.19 -1.41 -6.65
C ALA A 311 13.17 -2.77 -5.91
N GLU A 312 14.30 -3.49 -5.83
CA GLU A 312 14.35 -4.80 -5.18
C GLU A 312 14.39 -4.73 -3.65
N ARG A 313 14.73 -3.58 -3.06
CA ARG A 313 14.92 -3.45 -1.61
C ARG A 313 13.87 -2.56 -0.95
N VAL A 314 13.39 -3.03 0.19
CA VAL A 314 12.59 -2.23 1.12
C VAL A 314 13.42 -1.05 1.62
N GLN A 315 12.88 0.15 1.47
CA GLN A 315 13.41 1.36 2.11
C GLN A 315 12.80 1.52 3.49
N VAL A 316 13.56 2.10 4.40
CA VAL A 316 13.10 2.38 5.77
C VAL A 316 13.53 3.77 6.20
N ASP A 317 12.61 4.52 6.77
CA ASP A 317 12.86 5.79 7.44
C ASP A 317 12.49 5.68 8.92
N ILE A 318 13.52 5.78 9.77
CA ILE A 318 13.41 5.76 11.23
C ILE A 318 13.62 7.15 11.87
N ASP A 319 14.05 8.15 11.10
CA ASP A 319 14.16 9.53 11.58
C ASP A 319 12.81 10.24 11.49
N GLY A 320 12.02 9.83 10.51
CA GLY A 320 10.60 10.08 10.42
C GLY A 320 10.24 11.30 9.57
N HIS A 321 9.02 11.26 9.07
CA HIS A 321 8.45 12.28 8.19
C HIS A 321 6.96 12.45 8.49
N ARG A 322 6.31 13.42 7.86
CA ARG A 322 4.86 13.58 7.98
C ARG A 322 4.13 12.74 6.96
N ASP A 323 3.10 12.06 7.43
CA ASP A 323 2.19 11.33 6.55
C ASP A 323 1.11 12.23 5.93
N TYR A 324 0.16 11.62 5.22
CA TYR A 324 -0.94 12.32 4.58
C TYR A 324 -1.93 13.00 5.54
N ARG A 325 -1.85 12.70 6.85
CA ARG A 325 -2.59 13.39 7.92
C ARG A 325 -1.77 14.54 8.52
N GLY A 326 -0.49 14.65 8.15
CA GLY A 326 0.49 15.55 8.73
C GLY A 326 1.08 15.06 10.06
N VAL A 327 0.76 13.82 10.44
CA VAL A 327 1.26 13.21 11.69
C VAL A 327 2.69 12.73 11.46
N PRO A 328 3.63 12.99 12.37
CA PRO A 328 4.98 12.44 12.30
C PRO A 328 4.96 10.91 12.44
N VAL A 329 5.50 10.21 11.45
CA VAL A 329 5.55 8.76 11.35
C VAL A 329 6.96 8.30 10.99
N VAL A 330 7.27 7.07 11.34
CA VAL A 330 8.39 6.28 10.79
C VAL A 330 7.79 5.13 9.99
N GLY A 331 8.50 4.64 8.98
CA GLY A 331 7.91 3.69 8.06
C GLY A 331 8.89 3.00 7.14
N ALA A 332 8.40 1.96 6.47
CA ALA A 332 9.08 1.27 5.40
C ALA A 332 8.19 1.23 4.17
N TRP A 333 8.78 1.26 2.98
CA TRP A 333 8.05 1.17 1.72
C TRP A 333 8.85 0.44 0.65
N GLN A 334 8.15 0.01 -0.38
CA GLN A 334 8.74 -0.56 -1.58
C GLN A 334 7.81 -0.35 -2.76
N TRP A 335 8.38 0.05 -3.89
CA TRP A 335 7.67 0.02 -5.16
C TRP A 335 7.68 -1.39 -5.75
N LEU A 336 6.52 -1.88 -6.22
CA LEU A 336 6.39 -3.19 -6.85
C LEU A 336 6.22 -3.02 -8.36
N ASP A 337 7.30 -3.26 -9.12
CA ASP A 337 7.34 -3.00 -10.56
C ASP A 337 6.36 -3.86 -11.36
N ASP A 338 6.30 -5.16 -11.06
CA ASP A 338 5.44 -6.13 -11.76
C ASP A 338 3.96 -5.78 -11.57
N GLU A 339 3.58 -5.38 -10.36
CA GLU A 339 2.21 -4.99 -10.01
C GLU A 339 1.89 -3.52 -10.34
N GLY A 340 2.90 -2.67 -10.48
CA GLY A 340 2.77 -1.27 -10.87
C GLY A 340 2.26 -0.33 -9.77
N PHE A 341 2.42 -0.69 -8.49
CA PHE A 341 2.06 0.14 -7.33
C PHE A 341 3.06 -0.02 -6.18
N GLY A 342 3.06 0.92 -5.24
CA GLY A 342 3.87 0.85 -4.02
C GLY A 342 3.06 0.33 -2.83
N ILE A 343 3.75 -0.33 -1.89
CA ILE A 343 3.22 -0.66 -0.56
C ILE A 343 4.04 0.09 0.47
N ALA A 344 3.38 0.65 1.47
CA ALA A 344 4.02 1.29 2.62
C ALA A 344 3.43 0.78 3.92
N THR A 345 4.28 0.61 4.92
CA THR A 345 3.92 0.38 6.32
C THR A 345 4.50 1.50 7.17
N LYS A 346 3.73 2.01 8.13
CA LYS A 346 4.15 3.13 8.97
C LYS A 346 3.56 3.00 10.36
N VAL A 347 4.16 3.70 11.33
CA VAL A 347 3.70 3.83 12.71
C VAL A 347 3.97 5.27 13.19
N ASP A 348 3.10 5.81 14.04
CA ASP A 348 3.28 7.15 14.59
C ASP A 348 4.56 7.21 15.45
N ILE A 349 5.36 8.27 15.30
CA ILE A 349 6.62 8.44 16.06
C ILE A 349 6.40 8.40 17.57
N SER A 350 5.27 8.94 18.04
CA SER A 350 4.90 8.96 19.46
C SER A 350 4.70 7.55 20.04
N GLU A 351 4.25 6.59 19.23
CA GLU A 351 4.16 5.20 19.62
C GLU A 351 5.52 4.50 19.47
N ALA A 352 6.21 4.72 18.36
CA ALA A 352 7.51 4.11 18.09
C ALA A 352 8.55 4.41 19.19
N ASN A 353 8.51 5.63 19.73
CA ASN A 353 9.42 6.09 20.78
C ASN A 353 8.89 5.88 22.20
N GLN A 354 7.71 5.29 22.39
CA GLN A 354 7.06 5.24 23.71
C GLN A 354 7.94 4.55 24.77
N THR A 355 8.62 3.46 24.40
CA THR A 355 9.59 2.75 25.25
C THR A 355 10.82 3.59 25.53
N LEU A 356 11.36 4.28 24.53
CA LEU A 356 12.52 5.18 24.67
C LEU A 356 12.22 6.34 25.62
N ASP A 357 11.05 6.94 25.50
CA ASP A 357 10.62 8.07 26.32
C ASP A 357 10.42 7.67 27.78
N PHE A 358 9.94 6.45 28.04
CA PHE A 358 9.82 5.92 29.39
C PHE A 358 11.20 5.71 30.04
N ILE A 359 12.11 5.04 29.33
CA ILE A 359 13.48 4.77 29.80
C ILE A 359 14.23 6.10 30.01
N GLY A 360 14.11 7.05 29.09
CA GLY A 360 14.71 8.38 29.21
C GLY A 360 14.26 9.12 30.47
N ARG A 361 12.95 9.10 30.77
CA ARG A 361 12.41 9.69 32.00
C ARG A 361 12.91 8.99 33.27
N ALA A 362 13.04 7.66 33.25
CA ALA A 362 13.60 6.91 34.38
C ALA A 362 15.06 7.30 34.65
N PHE A 363 15.88 7.43 33.60
CA PHE A 363 17.26 7.90 33.74
C PHE A 363 17.33 9.35 34.24
N TRP A 364 16.51 10.26 33.73
CA TRP A 364 16.46 11.64 34.25
C TRP A 364 16.04 11.69 35.71
N GLY A 365 15.07 10.86 36.13
CA GLY A 365 14.69 10.73 37.54
C GLY A 365 15.84 10.22 38.40
N LEU A 366 16.59 9.21 37.93
CA LEU A 366 17.76 8.70 38.62
C LEU A 366 18.87 9.77 38.73
N TYR A 367 19.11 10.52 37.67
CA TYR A 367 20.07 11.63 37.67
C TYR A 367 19.67 12.79 38.58
N ALA A 368 18.38 13.06 38.73
CA ALA A 368 17.90 14.08 39.66
C ALA A 368 18.01 13.65 41.14
N LEU A 369 18.12 12.34 41.41
CA LEU A 369 18.30 11.77 42.75
C LEU A 369 19.78 11.65 43.17
N LEU A 370 20.70 11.67 42.21
CA LEU A 370 22.16 11.67 42.40
C LEU A 370 22.69 13.10 42.58
#